data_AF-J2XKS9-F1
#
_entry.id   AF-J2XKS9-F1
#
_cell.length_a   1.000
_cell.length_b   1.000
_cell.length_c   1.000
_cell.angle_alpha   90.00
_cell.angle_beta   90.00
_cell.angle_gamma   90.00
#
_symmetry.space_group_name_H-M   'P 1'
#
loop_
_entity.id
_entity.type
_entity.pdbx_description
1 polymer ?
#
loop_
_entity_poly.entity_id
_entity_poly.type
_entity_poly.pdbx_seq_one_letter_code
_entity_poly.pdbx_strand_id
1 'polypeptide(L)'
;MFRPLSIFIGTRYTRAKRRNRFVSFISMTSMIGLALGVLAMIVVLSVMNGFQREMSSRILGMVPHATIVGVKPIDDWQPVAGA
;
A
#
# COMPACT_ATOMS: atom_id res chain seq x y z
N MET A 1 26.88 14.01 19.70
CA MET A 1 25.50 13.73 20.15
C MET A 1 24.60 14.90 19.78
N PHE A 2 24.04 14.90 18.57
CA PHE A 2 23.08 15.94 18.14
C PHE A 2 21.66 15.43 18.44
N ARG A 3 21.10 15.80 19.59
CA ARG A 3 19.65 15.73 19.77
C ARG A 3 19.07 16.92 19.00
N PRO A 4 18.32 16.72 17.91
CA PRO A 4 17.76 17.82 17.17
C PRO A 4 16.81 18.59 18.10
N LEU A 5 17.23 19.80 18.49
CA LEU A 5 16.48 20.72 19.34
C LEU A 5 15.06 20.94 18.79
N SER A 6 14.88 20.89 17.48
CA SER A 6 13.58 20.99 16.79
C SER A 6 12.60 19.88 17.20
N ILE A 7 13.03 18.62 17.26
CA ILE A 7 12.15 17.52 17.68
C ILE A 7 11.81 17.67 19.16
N PHE A 8 12.80 18.01 20.00
CA PHE A 8 12.57 18.21 21.44
C PHE A 8 11.57 19.33 21.74
N ILE A 9 11.67 20.47 21.04
CA ILE A 9 10.76 21.61 21.17
C ILE A 9 9.39 21.27 20.59
N GLY A 10 9.34 20.60 19.43
CA GLY A 10 8.11 20.17 18.77
C GLY A 10 7.28 19.24 19.65
N THR A 11 7.86 18.13 20.13
CA THR A 11 7.16 17.18 21.00
C THR A 11 6.72 17.82 22.32
N ARG A 12 7.51 18.75 22.89
CA ARG A 12 7.12 19.50 24.09
C ARG A 12 5.91 20.39 23.84
N TYR A 13 5.82 21.05 22.68
CA TYR A 13 4.69 21.90 22.32
C TYR A 13 3.43 21.09 21.99
N THR A 14 3.56 19.98 21.26
CA THR A 14 2.45 19.05 21.01
C THR A 14 1.91 18.45 22.31
N ARG A 15 2.78 18.26 23.31
CA ARG A 15 2.45 17.73 24.63
C ARG A 15 2.17 18.83 25.67
N ALA A 16 2.31 20.12 25.33
CA ALA A 16 2.11 21.23 26.23
C ALA A 16 0.61 21.37 26.52
N LYS A 17 0.20 20.68 27.57
CA LYS A 17 -1.11 20.65 28.21
C LYS A 17 -1.55 22.09 28.53
N ARG A 18 -2.16 22.79 27.56
CA ARG A 18 -2.79 24.10 27.82
C ARG A 18 -3.87 23.89 28.89
N ARG A 19 -3.86 24.77 29.89
CA ARG A 19 -4.58 24.77 31.17
C ARG A 19 -6.12 24.58 31.11
N ASN A 20 -6.72 24.36 29.94
CA ASN A 20 -8.14 24.11 29.74
C ASN A 20 -8.39 22.62 29.39
N ARG A 21 -8.93 21.86 30.34
CA ARG A 21 -9.33 20.44 30.14
C ARG A 21 -10.25 20.23 28.93
N PHE A 22 -11.14 21.18 28.63
CA PHE A 22 -12.04 21.12 27.47
C PHE A 22 -11.30 21.09 26.12
N VAL A 23 -10.29 21.95 25.95
CA VAL A 23 -9.51 21.99 24.70
C VAL A 23 -8.68 20.70 24.55
N SER A 24 -8.09 20.22 25.65
CA SER A 24 -7.34 18.97 25.65
C SER A 24 -8.21 17.75 25.28
N PHE A 25 -9.48 17.73 25.68
CA PHE A 25 -10.41 16.64 25.34
C PHE A 25 -10.73 16.62 23.84
N ILE A 26 -11.08 17.78 23.26
CA ILE A 26 -11.37 17.89 21.82
C ILE A 26 -10.16 17.46 21.00
N SER A 27 -8.96 17.98 21.31
CA SER A 27 -7.74 17.61 20.59
C SER A 27 -7.43 16.11 20.65
N MET A 28 -7.69 15.46 21.79
CA MET A 28 -7.46 14.02 21.95
C MET A 28 -8.44 13.20 21.12
N THR A 29 -9.74 13.53 21.17
CA THR A 29 -10.76 12.85 20.37
C THR A 29 -10.55 13.07 18.88
N SER A 30 -10.19 14.29 18.45
CA SER A 30 -9.85 14.57 17.05
C SER A 30 -8.62 13.78 16.59
N MET A 31 -7.58 13.69 17.40
CA MET A 31 -6.38 12.92 17.06
C MET A 31 -6.68 11.42 16.91
N ILE A 32 -7.51 10.86 17.80
CA ILE A 32 -7.97 9.46 17.69
C ILE A 32 -8.81 9.27 16.42
N GLY A 33 -9.76 10.17 16.15
CA GLY A 33 -10.61 10.09 14.95
C GLY A 33 -9.80 10.15 13.65
N LEU A 34 -8.82 11.06 13.57
CA LEU A 34 -7.89 11.14 12.43
C LEU A 34 -7.07 9.86 12.28
N ALA A 35 -6.51 9.34 13.39
CA ALA A 35 -5.73 8.11 13.36
C ALA A 35 -6.56 6.92 12.86
N LEU A 36 -7.79 6.75 13.37
CA LEU A 36 -8.69 5.69 12.95
C LEU A 36 -9.11 5.85 11.47
N GLY A 37 -9.42 7.06 11.03
CA GLY A 37 -9.81 7.33 9.64
C GLY A 37 -8.68 7.03 8.65
N VAL A 38 -7.46 7.48 8.96
CA VAL A 38 -6.27 7.19 8.13
C VAL A 38 -5.96 5.69 8.15
N LEU A 39 -6.06 5.02 9.30
CA LEU A 39 -5.83 3.58 9.42
C LEU A 39 -6.82 2.79 8.55
N ALA A 40 -8.12 3.12 8.61
CA ALA A 40 -9.13 2.50 7.77
C ALA A 40 -8.84 2.71 6.27
N MET A 41 -8.48 3.94 5.87
CA MET A 41 -8.12 4.24 4.48
C MET A 41 -6.92 3.40 4.00
N ILE A 42 -5.86 3.31 4.82
CA ILE A 42 -4.68 2.50 4.52
C ILE A 42 -5.05 1.03 4.35
N VAL A 43 -5.90 0.47 5.23
CA VAL A 43 -6.34 -0.92 5.14
C VAL A 43 -7.09 -1.18 3.83
N VAL A 44 -8.05 -0.33 3.47
CA VAL A 44 -8.82 -0.49 2.22
C VAL A 44 -7.89 -0.46 1.01
N LEU A 45 -6.99 0.51 0.95
CA LEU A 45 -6.00 0.60 -0.12
C LEU A 45 -5.10 -0.63 -0.15
N SER A 46 -4.67 -1.14 1.01
CA SER A 46 -3.86 -2.36 1.11
C SER A 46 -4.59 -3.58 0.55
N VAL A 47 -5.88 -3.74 0.84
CA VAL A 47 -6.69 -4.85 0.32
C VAL A 47 -6.85 -4.72 -1.20
N MET A 48 -7.19 -3.52 -1.69
CA MET A 48 -7.35 -3.28 -3.14
C MET A 48 -6.04 -3.51 -3.90
N ASN A 49 -4.91 -3.02 -3.39
CA ASN A 49 -3.61 -3.22 -4.00
C ASN A 49 -3.22 -4.71 -4.03
N GLY A 50 -3.47 -5.45 -2.94
CA GLY A 50 -3.23 -6.90 -2.90
C GLY A 50 -4.11 -7.67 -3.88
N PHE A 51 -5.40 -7.32 -3.92
CA PHE A 51 -6.37 -7.94 -4.82
C PHE A 51 -6.06 -7.66 -6.28
N GLN A 52 -5.69 -6.42 -6.63
CA GLN A 52 -5.30 -6.06 -7.99
C GLN A 52 -4.11 -6.89 -8.47
N ARG A 53 -3.10 -7.11 -7.62
CA ARG A 53 -1.95 -7.97 -7.96
C ARG A 53 -2.37 -9.41 -8.22
N GLU A 54 -3.22 -9.96 -7.37
CA GLU A 54 -3.72 -11.32 -7.50
C GLU A 54 -4.56 -11.49 -8.78
N MET A 55 -5.44 -10.53 -9.08
CA MET A 55 -6.25 -10.53 -10.28
C MET A 55 -5.40 -10.39 -11.55
N SER A 56 -4.43 -9.48 -11.56
CA SER A 56 -3.47 -9.37 -12.66
C SER A 56 -2.69 -10.67 -12.84
N SER A 57 -2.19 -11.27 -11.74
CA SER A 57 -1.48 -12.55 -11.78
C SER A 57 -2.32 -13.68 -12.37
N ARG A 58 -3.59 -13.80 -11.98
CA ARG A 58 -4.51 -14.82 -12.52
C ARG A 58 -4.83 -14.60 -14.00
N ILE A 59 -5.01 -13.35 -14.42
CA ILE A 59 -5.26 -13.01 -15.83
C ILE A 59 -4.01 -13.29 -16.67
N LEU A 60 -2.84 -12.82 -16.24
CA LEU A 60 -1.56 -13.07 -16.92
C LEU A 60 -1.14 -14.54 -16.88
N GLY A 61 -1.49 -15.27 -15.82
CA GLY A 61 -1.27 -16.72 -15.72
C GLY A 61 -2.14 -17.54 -16.66
N MET A 62 -3.29 -17.01 -17.08
CA MET A 62 -4.10 -17.61 -18.16
C MET A 62 -3.63 -17.20 -19.56
N VAL A 63 -2.76 -16.20 -19.69
CA VAL A 63 -2.14 -15.83 -20.97
C VAL A 63 -0.88 -16.70 -21.16
N PRO A 64 -0.82 -17.55 -22.20
CA PRO A 64 0.40 -18.28 -22.50
C PRO A 64 1.53 -17.27 -22.71
N HIS A 65 2.60 -17.38 -21.93
CA HIS A 65 3.73 -16.44 -21.98
C HIS A 65 4.48 -16.52 -23.33
N ALA A 66 4.23 -17.56 -24.13
CA ALA A 66 4.65 -17.67 -25.51
C ALA A 66 3.55 -18.39 -26.32
N THR A 67 3.13 -17.78 -27.43
CA THR A 67 2.18 -18.38 -28.38
C THR A 67 2.89 -18.52 -29.73
N ILE A 68 3.10 -19.76 -30.17
CA ILE A 68 3.68 -20.06 -31.49
C ILE A 68 2.53 -20.19 -32.47
N VAL A 69 2.44 -19.30 -33.47
CA VAL A 69 1.41 -19.32 -34.52
C VAL A 69 2.06 -19.65 -35.86
N GLY A 70 1.68 -20.79 -36.45
CA GLY A 70 2.17 -21.24 -37.76
C GLY A 70 1.17 -20.96 -38.88
N VAL A 71 1.68 -20.64 -40.08
CA VAL A 71 0.88 -20.46 -41.32
C VAL A 71 0.47 -21.81 -41.94
N LYS A 72 1.16 -22.90 -41.58
CA LYS A 72 0.86 -24.29 -41.95
C LYS A 72 0.70 -25.14 -40.67
N PRO A 73 -0.03 -26.27 -40.71
CA PRO A 73 -0.12 -27.20 -39.58
C PRO A 73 1.29 -27.56 -39.10
N ILE A 74 1.54 -27.38 -37.80
CA ILE A 74 2.83 -27.70 -37.18
C ILE A 74 2.70 -29.13 -36.65
N ASP A 75 3.20 -30.09 -37.42
CA ASP A 75 3.17 -31.51 -37.06
C ASP A 75 4.27 -31.89 -36.05
N ASP A 76 5.41 -31.16 -36.06
CA ASP A 76 6.54 -31.32 -35.13
C ASP A 76 6.85 -29.98 -34.46
N TRP A 77 6.40 -29.81 -33.22
CA TRP A 77 6.51 -28.56 -32.47
C TRP A 77 7.81 -28.45 -31.63
N GLN A 78 8.44 -29.60 -31.32
CA GLN A 78 9.65 -29.67 -30.49
C GLN A 78 10.84 -28.83 -31.02
N PRO A 79 11.10 -28.73 -32.34
CA PRO A 79 12.20 -27.91 -32.85
C PRO A 79 11.98 -26.40 -32.68
N VAL A 80 10.74 -25.95 -32.54
CA VAL A 80 10.38 -24.52 -32.48
C VAL A 80 10.42 -23.98 -31.05
N ALA A 81 10.37 -24.85 -30.04
CA ALA A 81 10.39 -24.48 -28.62
C ALA A 81 11.81 -24.31 -28.04
N GLY A 82 12.85 -24.70 -28.78
CA GLY A 82 14.25 -24.75 -28.31
C GLY A 82 15.18 -23.64 -28.82
N ALA A 83 14.66 -22.62 -29.51
CA ALA A 83 15.43 -21.50 -30.07
C ALA A 83 15.14 -20.18 -29.33
#